data_AF-A0A1V6S7J4-F1
#
_entry.id   AF-A0A1V6S7J4-F1
#
_cell.length_a   1.000
_cell.length_b   1.000
_cell.length_c   1.000
_cell.angle_alpha   90.00
_cell.angle_beta   90.00
_cell.angle_gamma   90.00
#
_symmetry.space_group_name_H-M   'P 1'
#
loop_
_entity.id
_entity.type
_entity.pdbx_description
1 polymer ?
#
loop_
_entity_poly.entity_id
_entity_poly.type
_entity_poly.pdbx_seq_one_letter_code
_entity_poly.pdbx_strand_id
1 'polypeptide(L)'
;MADSWDVYVAFCQRRGDDPLHWMLLFAHPGSLRCTWYHVVGGPTQNRDFERKIQAGKRMDSFGISRKQYICQIAASEINKVKSAVVAVPVQDCQRWIVAVLAGLERKCLVPAGTSADYYNQMEATHAVQIGDGCWVLVSGTAEDEQVAK
;
A
#
# COMPACT_ATOMS: atom_id res chain seq x y z
N MET A 1 -4.56 -26.09 -17.23
CA MET A 1 -3.79 -25.48 -16.12
C MET A 1 -4.79 -24.76 -15.24
N ALA A 2 -4.75 -24.94 -13.92
CA ALA A 2 -5.65 -24.18 -13.05
C ALA A 2 -5.24 -22.70 -13.12
N ASP A 3 -6.19 -21.81 -13.42
CA ASP A 3 -5.93 -20.38 -13.40
C ASP A 3 -5.50 -19.98 -11.98
N SER A 4 -4.43 -19.21 -11.89
CA SER A 4 -3.90 -18.69 -10.64
C SER A 4 -3.59 -17.20 -10.76
N TRP A 5 -3.38 -16.56 -9.61
CA TRP A 5 -2.93 -15.19 -9.50
C TRP A 5 -1.65 -15.14 -8.69
N ASP A 6 -0.61 -14.54 -9.27
CA ASP A 6 0.56 -14.12 -8.54
C ASP A 6 0.24 -12.82 -7.79
N VAL A 7 0.61 -12.79 -6.50
CA VAL A 7 0.37 -11.69 -5.58
C VAL A 7 1.68 -10.98 -5.30
N TYR A 8 1.68 -9.66 -5.44
CA TYR A 8 2.84 -8.81 -5.16
C TYR A 8 2.45 -7.60 -4.33
N VAL A 9 3.38 -7.10 -3.53
CA VAL A 9 3.33 -5.71 -3.04
C VAL A 9 4.28 -4.87 -3.90
N ALA A 10 3.78 -3.79 -4.47
CA ALA A 10 4.57 -2.81 -5.20
C ALA A 10 4.79 -1.55 -4.37
N PHE A 11 6.00 -1.03 -4.48
CA PHE A 11 6.44 0.20 -3.85
C PHE A 11 6.62 1.24 -4.95
N CYS A 12 5.86 2.33 -4.88
CA CYS A 12 5.91 3.38 -5.89
C CYS A 12 7.21 4.20 -5.79
N GLN A 13 7.47 5.01 -6.80
CA GLN A 13 8.45 6.10 -6.71
C GLN A 13 7.99 7.11 -5.65
N ARG A 14 8.91 7.59 -4.83
CA ARG A 14 8.65 8.65 -3.84
C ARG A 14 8.30 9.96 -4.57
N ARG A 15 7.35 10.72 -4.01
CA ARG A 15 6.90 12.01 -4.54
C ARG A 15 6.87 13.02 -3.40
N GLY A 16 7.89 13.88 -3.34
CA GLY A 16 8.07 14.78 -2.18
C GLY A 16 8.27 14.00 -0.89
N ASP A 17 7.74 14.54 0.20
CA ASP A 17 7.93 14.00 1.57
C ASP A 17 6.80 13.06 2.02
N ASP A 18 5.85 12.76 1.15
CA ASP A 18 4.80 11.78 1.43
C ASP A 18 5.39 10.39 1.72
N PRO A 19 4.77 9.61 2.64
CA PRO A 19 5.11 8.21 2.82
C PRO A 19 5.09 7.45 1.50
N LEU A 20 6.00 6.49 1.35
CA LEU A 20 6.10 5.72 0.12
C LEU A 20 4.78 5.03 -0.22
N HIS A 21 4.22 5.31 -1.40
CA HIS A 21 2.92 4.78 -1.79
C HIS A 21 2.98 3.27 -2.09
N TRP A 22 2.22 2.46 -1.37
CA TRP A 22 2.17 1.00 -1.53
C TRP A 22 0.92 0.55 -2.29
N MET A 23 1.07 -0.50 -3.09
CA MET A 23 -0.03 -1.11 -3.84
C MET A 23 0.03 -2.63 -3.76
N LEU A 24 -1.12 -3.28 -3.72
CA LEU A 24 -1.24 -4.73 -3.85
C LEU A 24 -1.60 -5.07 -5.30
N LEU A 25 -0.83 -5.96 -5.91
CA LEU A 25 -0.93 -6.32 -7.32
C LEU A 25 -1.34 -7.79 -7.45
N PHE A 26 -2.31 -8.05 -8.32
CA PHE A 26 -2.69 -9.39 -8.73
C PHE A 26 -2.52 -9.53 -10.24
N ALA A 27 -1.69 -10.49 -10.66
CA ALA A 27 -1.39 -10.76 -12.07
C ALA A 27 -1.58 -12.24 -12.38
N HIS A 28 -2.03 -12.58 -13.58
CA HIS A 28 -1.86 -13.95 -14.06
C HIS A 28 -0.37 -14.27 -14.21
N PRO A 29 0.07 -15.51 -13.95
CA PRO A 29 1.47 -15.90 -14.13
C PRO A 29 1.97 -15.56 -15.53
N GLY A 30 3.10 -14.86 -15.60
CA GLY A 30 3.70 -14.39 -16.87
C GLY A 30 3.01 -13.19 -17.53
N SER A 31 1.90 -12.68 -17.00
CA SER A 31 1.22 -11.51 -17.55
C SER A 31 1.98 -10.21 -17.25
N LEU A 32 2.09 -9.34 -18.25
CA LEU A 32 2.56 -7.97 -18.07
C LEU A 32 1.49 -7.02 -17.51
N ARG A 33 0.25 -7.51 -17.37
CA ARG A 33 -0.89 -6.76 -16.86
C ARG A 33 -1.44 -7.35 -15.57
N CYS A 34 -1.87 -6.48 -14.68
CA CYS A 34 -2.37 -6.79 -13.36
C CYS A 34 -3.54 -5.89 -12.96
N THR A 35 -4.15 -6.22 -11.83
CA THR A 35 -5.06 -5.33 -11.11
C THR A 35 -4.31 -4.68 -9.96
N TRP A 36 -4.39 -3.35 -9.84
CA TRP A 36 -3.87 -2.59 -8.71
C TRP A 36 -4.96 -2.39 -7.67
N TYR A 37 -4.62 -2.64 -6.41
CA TYR A 37 -5.43 -2.34 -5.23
C TYR A 37 -4.63 -1.42 -4.32
N HIS A 38 -5.15 -0.23 -4.06
CA HIS A 38 -4.46 0.78 -3.25
C HIS A 38 -5.42 1.87 -2.77
N VAL A 39 -4.95 2.71 -1.86
CA VAL A 39 -5.65 3.91 -1.41
C VAL A 39 -4.90 5.16 -1.88
N VAL A 40 -5.62 6.15 -2.38
CA VAL A 40 -5.09 7.46 -2.80
C VAL A 40 -5.71 8.57 -1.97
N GLY A 41 -5.24 9.81 -2.13
CA GLY A 41 -5.69 10.95 -1.34
C GLY A 41 -5.03 10.99 0.03
N GLY A 42 -5.69 11.65 0.98
CA GLY A 42 -5.19 11.90 2.32
C GLY A 42 -4.89 13.39 2.58
N PRO A 43 -4.61 13.76 3.84
CA PRO A 43 -4.38 15.14 4.25
C PRO A 43 -3.29 15.85 3.45
N THR A 44 -2.21 15.15 3.09
CA THR A 44 -1.08 15.71 2.33
C THR A 44 -1.44 16.06 0.88
N GLN A 45 -2.51 15.46 0.35
CA GLN A 45 -3.05 15.75 -0.98
C GLN A 45 -4.30 16.64 -0.91
N ASN A 46 -4.68 17.12 0.28
CA ASN A 46 -5.90 17.88 0.55
C ASN A 46 -7.17 17.20 -0.03
N ARG A 47 -7.27 15.88 0.16
CA ARG A 47 -8.38 15.04 -0.34
C ARG A 47 -8.71 13.94 0.65
N ASP A 48 -9.94 13.46 0.63
CA ASP A 48 -10.32 12.27 1.39
C ASP A 48 -9.57 11.04 0.88
N PHE A 49 -9.36 10.07 1.78
CA PHE A 49 -8.83 8.77 1.39
C PHE A 49 -9.83 8.03 0.50
N GLU A 50 -9.35 7.52 -0.64
CA GLU A 50 -10.17 6.78 -1.59
C GLU A 50 -9.52 5.46 -1.99
N ARG A 51 -10.25 4.35 -1.81
CA ARG A 51 -9.83 3.04 -2.33
C ARG A 51 -10.01 3.01 -3.85
N LYS A 52 -8.94 2.67 -4.56
CA LYS A 52 -8.94 2.45 -6.01
C LYS A 52 -8.66 0.98 -6.33
N ILE A 53 -9.44 0.43 -7.25
CA ILE A 53 -9.24 -0.90 -7.85
C ILE A 53 -9.13 -0.70 -9.35
N GLN A 54 -7.94 -0.90 -9.91
CA GLN A 54 -7.64 -0.56 -11.31
C GLN A 54 -7.18 -1.80 -12.07
N ALA A 55 -8.05 -2.36 -12.91
CA ALA A 55 -7.74 -3.52 -13.74
C ALA A 55 -6.94 -3.14 -15.00
N GLY A 56 -6.22 -4.11 -15.57
CA GLY A 56 -5.51 -3.95 -16.85
C GLY A 56 -4.30 -3.00 -16.79
N LYS A 57 -3.81 -2.70 -15.59
CA LYS A 57 -2.64 -1.85 -15.39
C LYS A 57 -1.36 -2.64 -15.64
N ARG A 58 -0.28 -1.95 -15.97
CA ARG A 58 1.03 -2.58 -16.21
C ARG A 58 1.69 -3.00 -14.90
N MET A 59 2.33 -4.15 -14.89
CA MET A 59 3.16 -4.66 -13.78
C MET A 59 4.45 -3.85 -13.58
N ASP A 60 4.90 -3.14 -14.62
CA ASP A 60 6.15 -2.40 -14.73
C ASP A 60 5.92 -0.92 -15.07
N SER A 61 4.83 -0.35 -14.55
CA SER A 61 4.52 1.07 -14.74
C SER A 61 5.65 1.95 -14.20
N PHE A 62 5.95 3.07 -14.88
CA PHE A 62 7.00 4.03 -14.48
C PHE A 62 6.87 4.54 -13.03
N GLY A 63 5.65 4.59 -12.51
CA GLY A 63 5.39 4.98 -11.12
C GLY A 63 5.77 3.92 -10.08
N ILE A 64 6.10 2.69 -10.48
CA ILE A 64 6.52 1.60 -9.59
C ILE A 64 8.04 1.56 -9.55
N SER A 65 8.62 1.68 -8.37
CA SER A 65 10.07 1.59 -8.14
C SER A 65 10.51 0.12 -8.05
N ARG A 66 9.82 -0.66 -7.23
CA ARG A 66 10.09 -2.10 -7.07
C ARG A 66 8.81 -2.86 -6.73
N LYS A 67 8.85 -4.18 -6.90
CA LYS A 67 7.79 -5.10 -6.49
C LYS A 67 8.38 -6.31 -5.78
N GLN A 68 7.68 -6.81 -4.77
CA GLN A 68 8.04 -8.01 -4.02
C GLN A 68 6.95 -9.05 -4.23
N TYR A 69 7.34 -10.23 -4.70
CA TYR A 69 6.45 -11.38 -4.81
C TYR A 69 6.12 -11.90 -3.41
N ILE A 70 4.85 -12.22 -3.18
CA ILE A 70 4.37 -12.80 -1.94
C ILE A 70 4.13 -14.29 -2.14
N CYS A 71 3.18 -14.63 -3.01
CA CYS A 71 2.73 -16.00 -3.23
C CYS A 71 1.87 -16.07 -4.49
N GLN A 72 1.42 -17.28 -4.80
CA GLN A 72 0.43 -17.55 -5.82
C GLN A 72 -0.84 -18.09 -5.17
N ILE A 73 -2.01 -17.65 -5.64
CA ILE A 73 -3.31 -18.12 -5.17
C ILE A 73 -4.13 -18.70 -6.33
N ALA A 74 -5.05 -19.61 -6.04
CA ALA A 74 -5.98 -20.13 -7.04
C ALA A 74 -6.95 -19.03 -7.51
N ALA A 75 -7.30 -19.02 -8.80
CA ALA A 75 -8.23 -18.03 -9.35
C ALA A 75 -9.64 -18.11 -8.75
N SER A 76 -10.05 -19.28 -8.29
CA SER A 76 -11.31 -19.50 -7.54
C SER A 76 -11.40 -18.67 -6.25
N GLU A 77 -10.26 -18.25 -5.70
CA GLU A 77 -10.17 -17.55 -4.42
C GLU A 77 -10.32 -16.01 -4.55
N ILE A 78 -10.47 -15.48 -5.77
CA ILE A 78 -10.49 -14.03 -6.03
C ILE A 78 -11.61 -13.28 -5.28
N ASN A 79 -12.74 -13.93 -5.03
CA ASN A 79 -13.84 -13.33 -4.26
C ASN A 79 -13.46 -13.14 -2.78
N LYS A 80 -12.63 -14.03 -2.22
CA LYS A 80 -12.10 -13.88 -0.87
C LYS A 80 -11.12 -12.70 -0.77
N VAL A 81 -10.32 -12.48 -1.82
CA VAL A 81 -9.46 -11.29 -1.95
C VAL A 81 -10.30 -10.02 -1.97
N LYS A 82 -11.29 -9.93 -2.85
CA LYS A 82 -12.18 -8.76 -2.94
C LYS A 82 -12.88 -8.47 -1.61
N SER A 83 -13.36 -9.53 -0.93
CA SER A 83 -13.95 -9.41 0.40
C SER A 83 -12.98 -8.84 1.43
N ALA A 84 -11.73 -9.31 1.47
CA ALA A 84 -10.70 -8.78 2.38
C ALA A 84 -10.38 -7.31 2.10
N VAL A 85 -10.20 -6.95 0.82
CA VAL A 85 -9.96 -5.57 0.36
C VAL A 85 -11.11 -4.64 0.74
N VAL A 86 -12.35 -5.09 0.60
CA VAL A 86 -13.52 -4.27 0.88
C VAL A 86 -13.73 -4.04 2.39
N ALA A 87 -13.38 -5.04 3.20
CA ALA A 87 -13.56 -5.02 4.65
C ALA A 87 -12.63 -4.05 5.40
N VAL A 88 -11.53 -3.61 4.79
CA VAL A 88 -10.58 -2.68 5.42
C VAL A 88 -11.04 -1.23 5.13
N PRO A 89 -11.34 -0.42 6.16
CA PRO A 89 -11.64 0.99 6.01
C PRO A 89 -10.51 1.77 5.32
N VAL A 90 -10.85 2.76 4.51
CA VAL A 90 -9.85 3.62 3.85
C VAL A 90 -9.07 4.43 4.88
N GLN A 91 -7.75 4.45 4.72
CA GLN A 91 -6.79 5.12 5.59
C GLN A 91 -5.47 5.29 4.83
N ASP A 92 -4.40 5.69 5.51
CA ASP A 92 -3.04 5.72 4.95
C ASP A 92 -2.72 4.45 4.15
N CYS A 93 -2.05 4.62 3.01
CA CYS A 93 -1.85 3.55 2.03
C CYS A 93 -1.04 2.37 2.61
N GLN A 94 -0.01 2.61 3.43
CA GLN A 94 0.82 1.56 3.99
C GLN A 94 0.05 0.79 5.06
N ARG A 95 -0.64 1.52 5.96
CA ARG A 95 -1.54 0.93 6.97
C ARG A 95 -2.65 0.10 6.32
N TRP A 96 -3.23 0.62 5.24
CA TRP A 96 -4.28 -0.07 4.50
C TRP A 96 -3.78 -1.37 3.89
N ILE A 97 -2.61 -1.36 3.24
CA ILE A 97 -2.00 -2.57 2.67
C ILE A 97 -1.72 -3.62 3.74
N VAL A 98 -1.12 -3.23 4.87
CA VAL A 98 -0.85 -4.15 6.00
C VAL A 98 -2.14 -4.77 6.54
N ALA A 99 -3.19 -3.97 6.73
CA ALA A 99 -4.49 -4.48 7.19
C ALA A 99 -5.15 -5.42 6.18
N VAL A 100 -5.01 -5.15 4.87
CA VAL A 100 -5.48 -6.06 3.81
C VAL A 100 -4.70 -7.36 3.84
N LEU A 101 -3.36 -7.32 3.95
CA LEU A 101 -2.52 -8.51 4.07
C LEU A 101 -2.93 -9.36 5.29
N ALA A 102 -3.18 -8.74 6.44
CA ALA A 102 -3.69 -9.45 7.62
C ALA A 102 -5.05 -10.11 7.36
N GLY A 103 -5.92 -9.46 6.57
CA GLY A 103 -7.19 -10.02 6.11
C GLY A 103 -7.03 -11.22 5.16
N LEU A 104 -6.01 -11.20 4.31
CA LEU A 104 -5.67 -12.30 3.41
C LEU A 104 -5.04 -13.47 4.16
N GLU A 105 -4.17 -13.20 5.14
CA GLU A 105 -3.58 -14.21 6.02
C GLU A 105 -4.64 -14.98 6.80
N ARG A 106 -5.61 -14.29 7.41
CA ARG A 106 -6.73 -14.93 8.12
C ARG A 106 -7.58 -15.83 7.22
N LYS A 107 -7.51 -15.64 5.91
CA LYS A 107 -8.19 -16.45 4.89
C LYS A 107 -7.26 -17.50 4.27
N CYS A 108 -6.04 -17.65 4.77
CA CYS A 108 -4.99 -18.54 4.26
C CYS A 108 -4.63 -18.29 2.79
N LEU A 109 -4.76 -17.04 2.32
CA LEU A 109 -4.45 -16.67 0.93
C LEU A 109 -3.01 -16.19 0.75
N VAL A 110 -2.38 -15.71 1.82
CA VAL A 110 -0.95 -15.36 1.83
C VAL A 110 -0.30 -16.06 3.03
N PRO A 111 1.02 -16.30 3.01
CA PRO A 111 1.72 -16.96 4.12
C PRO A 111 1.53 -16.23 5.45
N ALA A 112 1.45 -16.98 6.54
CA ALA A 112 1.40 -16.38 7.88
C ALA A 112 2.69 -15.60 8.18
N GLY A 113 2.57 -14.40 8.73
CA GLY A 113 3.69 -13.52 9.07
C GLY A 113 3.92 -12.40 8.04
N THR A 114 3.40 -12.54 6.82
CA THR A 114 3.40 -11.50 5.78
C THR A 114 2.95 -10.13 6.32
N SER A 115 1.82 -10.04 7.03
CA SER A 115 1.33 -8.73 7.50
C SER A 115 2.27 -8.09 8.53
N ALA A 116 2.88 -8.89 9.41
CA ALA A 116 3.86 -8.43 10.39
C ALA A 116 5.15 -7.97 9.71
N ASP A 117 5.62 -8.69 8.69
CA ASP A 117 6.82 -8.33 7.93
C ASP A 117 6.66 -6.98 7.23
N TYR A 118 5.48 -6.70 6.67
CA TYR A 118 5.18 -5.41 6.04
C TYR A 118 4.89 -4.31 7.06
N TYR A 119 4.28 -4.64 8.21
CA TYR A 119 4.11 -3.67 9.30
C TYR A 119 5.45 -3.08 9.75
N ASN A 120 6.47 -3.94 9.91
CA ASN A 120 7.81 -3.53 10.33
C ASN A 120 8.55 -2.66 9.29
N GLN A 121 8.04 -2.60 8.05
CA GLN A 121 8.60 -1.77 6.97
C GLN A 121 7.86 -0.44 6.79
N MET A 122 6.78 -0.22 7.53
CA MET A 122 6.02 1.03 7.42
C MET A 122 6.85 2.23 7.84
N GLU A 123 6.67 3.33 7.13
CA GLU A 123 7.29 4.60 7.45
C GLU A 123 6.51 5.27 8.60
N ALA A 124 7.25 5.91 9.50
CA ALA A 124 6.63 6.66 10.58
C ALA A 124 5.84 7.83 9.99
N THR A 125 4.55 7.89 10.30
CA THR A 125 3.75 9.09 10.02
C THR A 125 4.18 10.14 11.04
N HIS A 126 4.96 11.15 10.62
CA HIS A 126 5.38 12.21 11.53
C HIS A 126 4.14 12.93 12.08
N ALA A 127 4.03 12.99 13.41
CA ALA A 127 3.09 13.83 14.13
C ALA A 127 3.88 15.03 14.67
N VAL A 128 3.54 16.24 14.27
CA VAL A 128 4.05 17.47 14.89
C VAL A 128 3.05 17.90 15.96
N GLN A 129 3.58 18.16 17.15
CA GLN A 129 2.81 18.68 18.27
C GLN A 129 2.57 20.18 18.04
N ILE A 130 1.31 20.59 17.91
CA ILE A 130 0.95 22.00 17.77
C ILE A 130 0.32 22.46 19.09
N GLY A 131 1.16 22.64 20.12
CA GLY A 131 0.74 23.15 21.44
C GLY A 131 -0.14 22.19 22.27
N ASP A 132 -0.49 22.63 23.49
CA ASP A 132 -1.10 21.87 24.60
C ASP A 132 -2.00 20.69 24.18
N GLY A 133 -1.37 19.51 24.09
CA GLY A 133 -2.05 18.24 23.84
C GLY A 133 -2.60 18.00 22.43
N CYS A 134 -2.42 18.93 21.48
CA CYS A 134 -2.90 18.78 20.11
C CYS A 134 -1.81 18.20 19.20
N TRP A 135 -1.98 16.93 18.81
CA TRP A 135 -1.11 16.26 17.83
C TRP A 135 -1.71 16.41 16.45
N VAL A 136 -0.93 16.97 15.51
CA VAL A 136 -1.31 17.01 14.10
C VAL A 136 -0.32 16.16 13.33
N LEU A 137 -0.82 15.31 12.43
CA LEU A 137 0.05 14.60 11.50
C LEU A 137 0.66 15.62 10.53
N VAL A 138 1.96 15.86 10.62
CA VAL A 138 2.70 16.78 9.74
C VAL A 138 3.91 16.03 9.23
N SER A 139 4.02 15.92 7.91
CA SER A 139 5.18 15.34 7.24
C SER A 139 5.98 16.45 6.55
N GLY A 140 7.28 16.51 6.87
CA GLY A 140 8.34 17.16 6.09
C GLY A 140 8.30 18.69 5.94
N THR A 141 9.00 19.41 6.83
CA THR A 141 9.78 20.58 6.43
C THR A 141 11.10 20.56 7.21
N ALA A 142 12.19 20.17 6.54
CA ALA A 142 13.52 20.56 6.97
C ALA A 142 13.82 21.88 6.24
N GLU A 143 13.46 23.00 6.85
CA GLU A 143 14.05 24.27 6.45
C GLU A 143 15.46 24.30 7.03
N ASP A 144 16.46 24.18 6.14
CA ASP A 144 17.86 24.45 6.43
C ASP A 144 18.01 25.92 6.87
N GLU A 145 18.10 26.14 8.18
CA GLU A 145 18.54 27.43 8.72
C GLU A 145 20.07 27.50 8.64
N GLN A 146 20.58 27.98 7.51
CA GLN A 146 21.91 28.60 7.47
C GLN A 146 21.75 30.11 7.62
N VAL A 147 21.82 30.60 8.86
CA VAL A 147 22.27 31.97 9.11
C VAL A 147 23.72 31.88 9.58
N ALA A 148 24.60 32.28 8.66
CA ALA A 148 26.02 32.50 8.91
C ALA A 148 26.24 33.55 10.00
N LYS A 149 27.30 33.34 10.79
CA LYS A 149 27.83 34.28 11.78
C LYS A 149 28.18 35.64 11.19
#